data_AF-A0AA96G241-F1
#
_entry.id   AF-A0AA96G241-F1
#
_cell.length_a   1.000
_cell.length_b   1.000
_cell.length_c   1.000
_cell.angle_alpha   90.00
_cell.angle_beta   90.00
_cell.angle_gamma   90.00
#
_symmetry.space_group_name_H-M   'P 1'
#
loop_
_entity.id
_entity.type
_entity.pdbx_description
1 polymer ?
#
loop_
_entity_poly.entity_id
_entity_poly.type
_entity_poly.pdbx_seq_one_letter_code
_entity_poly.pdbx_strand_id
1 'polypeptide(L)'
;MARRIGVLAGIAAAAAALLPATAANAVNRVECGNRTDFAKVYNYGYSGRLCFANDGWTAVRIYNVDRIDAGNNKVITYLGGGMGSWTVFNWEQYDFNGNQGHQVMMYDINLSRW
;
A
#
# COMPACT_ATOMS: atom_id res chain seq x y z
N MET A 1 19.19 29.10 -59.19
CA MET A 1 19.20 27.67 -58.81
C MET A 1 19.76 27.57 -57.39
N ALA A 2 19.03 26.94 -56.46
CA ALA A 2 19.45 26.42 -55.14
C ALA A 2 20.04 27.42 -54.10
N ARG A 3 19.76 27.37 -52.79
CA ARG A 3 18.89 26.54 -51.93
C ARG A 3 18.83 27.25 -50.56
N ARG A 4 17.62 27.58 -50.08
CA ARG A 4 17.37 27.98 -48.69
C ARG A 4 17.52 26.74 -47.81
N ILE A 5 18.45 26.69 -46.86
CA ILE A 5 18.31 25.87 -45.63
C ILE A 5 19.10 26.53 -44.49
N GLY A 6 18.39 26.85 -43.43
CA GLY A 6 18.93 27.23 -42.12
C GLY A 6 17.79 27.17 -41.11
N VAL A 7 17.24 25.98 -40.94
CA VAL A 7 16.07 25.69 -40.11
C VAL A 7 16.43 25.83 -38.63
N LEU A 8 15.70 26.72 -37.96
CA LEU A 8 15.29 26.71 -36.56
C LEU A 8 15.84 25.55 -35.71
N ALA A 9 16.96 25.78 -35.03
CA ALA A 9 17.41 24.94 -33.92
C ALA A 9 17.21 25.72 -32.61
N GLY A 10 16.16 25.41 -31.86
CA GLY A 10 16.01 26.01 -30.53
C GLY A 10 14.62 25.93 -29.92
N ILE A 11 14.06 24.74 -29.68
CA ILE A 11 12.90 24.60 -28.76
C ILE A 11 12.77 23.21 -28.11
N ALA A 12 13.87 22.49 -27.83
CA ALA A 12 13.78 21.13 -27.28
C ALA A 12 13.97 21.02 -25.74
N ALA A 13 14.05 22.13 -24.98
CA ALA A 13 14.45 22.08 -23.56
C ALA A 13 13.33 22.34 -22.53
N ALA A 14 12.11 22.71 -22.93
CA ALA A 14 11.07 23.18 -21.99
C ALA A 14 10.00 22.14 -21.61
N ALA A 15 10.00 20.93 -22.19
CA ALA A 15 8.89 19.99 -22.01
C ALA A 15 8.94 19.18 -20.70
N ALA A 16 10.08 19.14 -20.00
CA ALA A 16 10.23 18.30 -18.80
C ALA A 16 9.62 18.92 -17.51
N ALA A 17 9.37 20.22 -17.48
CA ALA A 17 8.87 20.93 -16.29
C ALA A 17 7.33 20.94 -16.17
N LEU A 18 6.62 20.37 -17.14
CA LEU A 18 5.15 20.38 -17.22
C LEU A 18 4.50 19.05 -16.84
N LEU A 19 5.29 18.04 -16.46
CA LEU A 19 4.73 16.80 -15.95
C LEU A 19 4.25 17.06 -14.51
N PRO A 20 2.93 16.96 -14.22
CA PRO A 20 2.48 17.01 -12.85
C PRO A 20 3.18 15.89 -12.08
N ALA A 21 3.92 16.25 -11.03
CA ALA A 21 4.40 15.28 -10.07
C ALA A 21 3.17 14.64 -9.44
N THR A 22 2.79 13.44 -9.92
CA THR A 22 1.75 12.67 -9.27
C THR A 22 2.26 12.31 -7.89
N ALA A 23 1.64 12.85 -6.84
CA ALA A 23 1.92 12.40 -5.50
C ALA A 23 1.66 10.88 -5.47
N ALA A 24 2.70 10.10 -5.21
CA ALA A 24 2.55 8.68 -4.97
C ALA A 24 1.72 8.54 -3.69
N ASN A 25 0.43 8.20 -3.83
CA ASN A 25 -0.43 7.86 -2.70
C ASN A 25 0.11 6.56 -2.10
N ALA A 26 0.92 6.69 -1.06
CA ALA A 26 1.57 5.59 -0.38
C ALA A 26 1.01 5.46 1.03
N VAL A 27 0.72 4.24 1.43
CA VAL A 27 0.33 3.91 2.81
C VAL A 27 1.50 4.21 3.73
N ASN A 28 1.23 4.87 4.86
CA ASN A 28 2.23 5.16 5.88
C ASN A 28 2.13 4.18 7.05
N ARG A 29 3.27 3.65 7.48
CA ARG A 29 3.37 3.01 8.80
C ARG A 29 3.38 4.10 9.87
N VAL A 30 2.50 3.98 10.85
CA VAL A 30 2.30 4.96 11.91
C VAL A 30 2.29 4.27 13.27
N GLU A 31 2.52 5.05 14.33
CA GLU A 31 2.28 4.60 15.69
C GLU A 31 0.79 4.36 15.92
N CYS A 32 0.45 3.21 16.52
CA CYS A 32 -0.94 2.82 16.72
C CYS A 32 -1.68 3.73 17.71
N GLY A 33 -0.99 4.12 18.80
CA GLY A 33 -1.61 4.80 19.94
C GLY A 33 -2.92 4.12 20.38
N ASN A 34 -3.94 4.94 20.65
CA ASN A 34 -5.29 4.49 21.00
C ASN A 34 -6.27 4.58 19.81
N ARG A 35 -5.76 4.73 18.58
CA ARG A 35 -6.60 4.93 17.39
C ARG A 35 -7.28 3.62 16.99
N THR A 36 -8.56 3.69 16.69
CA THR A 36 -9.37 2.54 16.22
C THR A 36 -9.60 2.56 14.72
N ASP A 37 -9.35 3.69 14.07
CA ASP A 37 -9.60 3.94 12.66
C ASP A 37 -8.46 3.52 11.73
N PHE A 38 -7.27 3.24 12.24
CA PHE A 38 -6.14 2.73 11.44
C PHE A 38 -6.29 1.25 11.15
N ALA A 39 -5.77 0.83 9.98
CA ALA A 39 -5.58 -0.59 9.70
C ALA A 39 -4.46 -1.13 10.60
N LYS A 40 -4.67 -2.28 11.21
CA LYS A 40 -3.75 -2.93 12.14
C LYS A 40 -3.43 -4.32 11.65
N VAL A 41 -2.15 -4.64 11.57
CA VAL A 41 -1.66 -5.99 11.29
C VAL A 41 -1.00 -6.51 12.56
N TYR A 42 -1.51 -7.60 13.10
CA TYR A 42 -0.94 -8.29 14.25
C TYR A 42 -0.01 -9.38 13.73
N ASN A 43 1.19 -9.40 14.32
CA ASN A 43 2.22 -10.37 13.98
C ASN A 43 2.92 -10.90 15.23
N TYR A 44 2.34 -11.95 15.79
CA TYR A 44 2.82 -12.61 17.01
C TYR A 44 4.25 -13.13 16.86
N GLY A 45 5.08 -12.92 17.91
CA GLY A 45 6.50 -13.28 17.92
C GLY A 45 7.44 -12.24 17.28
N TYR A 46 6.91 -11.13 16.77
CA TYR A 46 7.67 -10.03 16.17
C TYR A 46 7.29 -8.69 16.80
N SER A 47 6.84 -7.71 15.99
CA SER A 47 6.42 -6.39 16.47
C SER A 47 5.12 -6.43 17.25
N GLY A 48 4.37 -7.53 17.19
CA GLY A 48 3.09 -7.74 17.87
C GLY A 48 1.93 -6.97 17.25
N ARG A 49 2.14 -5.73 16.82
CA ARG A 49 1.13 -4.87 16.18
C ARG A 49 1.76 -3.78 15.31
N LEU A 50 1.32 -3.66 14.07
CA LEU A 50 1.73 -2.66 13.09
C LEU A 50 0.50 -1.86 12.66
N CYS A 51 0.58 -0.53 12.65
CA CYS A 51 -0.52 0.31 12.20
C CYS A 51 -0.19 1.05 10.91
N PHE A 52 -1.20 1.15 10.05
CA PHE A 52 -1.11 1.75 8.73
C PHE A 52 -2.24 2.76 8.52
N ALA A 53 -1.90 3.88 7.88
CA ALA A 53 -2.81 4.97 7.59
C ALA A 53 -2.54 5.56 6.20
N ASN A 54 -3.48 6.41 5.76
CA ASN A 54 -3.54 7.05 4.44
C ASN A 54 -3.85 6.07 3.31
N ASP A 55 -4.66 6.55 2.36
CA ASP A 55 -5.04 5.77 1.19
C ASP A 55 -3.85 5.57 0.26
N GLY A 56 -3.80 4.43 -0.40
CA GLY A 56 -2.74 4.12 -1.35
C GLY A 56 -2.29 2.67 -1.27
N TRP A 57 -1.12 2.41 -1.83
CA TRP A 57 -0.49 1.09 -1.80
C TRP A 57 0.97 1.21 -1.40
N THR A 58 1.47 0.22 -0.67
CA THR A 58 2.91 0.06 -0.46
C THR A 58 3.28 -1.42 -0.37
N ALA A 59 4.47 -1.75 -0.86
CA ALA A 59 5.05 -3.07 -0.66
C ALA A 59 5.48 -3.22 0.81
N VAL A 60 5.18 -4.38 1.39
CA VAL A 60 5.61 -4.72 2.75
C VAL A 60 6.19 -6.13 2.78
N ARG A 61 6.80 -6.48 3.90
CA ARG A 61 7.19 -7.87 4.16
C ARG A 61 6.96 -8.17 5.62
N ILE A 62 5.75 -8.59 5.94
CA ILE A 62 5.33 -8.87 7.32
C ILE A 62 5.19 -10.37 7.47
N TYR A 63 6.00 -10.92 8.38
CA TYR A 63 5.98 -12.34 8.72
C TYR A 63 5.03 -12.59 9.88
N ASN A 64 4.54 -13.83 9.96
CA ASN A 64 3.69 -14.32 11.06
C ASN A 64 2.46 -13.46 11.31
N VAL A 65 1.81 -12.96 10.26
CA VAL A 65 0.55 -12.24 10.39
C VAL A 65 -0.52 -13.22 10.87
N ASP A 66 -1.05 -12.95 12.06
CA ASP A 66 -2.11 -13.75 12.68
C ASP A 66 -3.48 -13.06 12.59
N ARG A 67 -3.53 -11.73 12.54
CA ARG A 67 -4.79 -10.99 12.40
C ARG A 67 -4.61 -9.67 11.65
N ILE A 68 -5.63 -9.29 10.89
CA ILE A 68 -5.80 -7.93 10.34
C ILE A 68 -7.06 -7.32 10.92
N ASP A 69 -6.97 -6.14 11.54
CA ASP A 69 -8.13 -5.28 11.85
C ASP A 69 -8.13 -4.12 10.86
N ALA A 70 -9.21 -3.92 10.12
CA ALA A 70 -9.20 -2.94 9.03
C ALA A 70 -9.39 -1.48 9.49
N GLY A 71 -9.96 -1.27 10.68
CA GLY A 71 -10.34 0.06 11.16
C GLY A 71 -11.28 0.74 10.16
N ASN A 72 -11.13 2.05 9.93
CA ASN A 72 -11.95 2.77 8.95
C ASN A 72 -11.38 2.69 7.52
N ASN A 73 -10.86 1.53 7.11
CA ASN A 73 -10.25 1.32 5.80
C ASN A 73 -10.74 -0.02 5.23
N LYS A 74 -10.79 -0.18 3.92
CA LYS A 74 -10.69 -1.51 3.32
C LYS A 74 -9.22 -1.82 3.12
N VAL A 75 -8.80 -2.99 3.60
CA VAL A 75 -7.45 -3.53 3.42
C VAL A 75 -7.50 -4.56 2.30
N ILE A 76 -6.71 -4.38 1.24
CA ILE A 76 -6.43 -5.42 0.25
C ILE A 76 -4.95 -5.78 0.35
N THR A 77 -4.64 -7.06 0.37
CA THR A 77 -3.27 -7.53 0.47
C THR A 77 -3.03 -8.87 -0.23
N TYR A 78 -1.83 -9.07 -0.75
CA TYR A 78 -1.35 -10.34 -1.25
C TYR A 78 -0.63 -11.14 -0.16
N LEU A 79 -1.09 -12.36 0.06
CA LEU A 79 -0.64 -13.27 1.09
C LEU A 79 0.14 -14.46 0.53
N GLY A 80 1.17 -14.87 1.27
CA GLY A 80 1.96 -16.08 1.02
C GLY A 80 1.21 -17.37 1.39
N GLY A 81 1.87 -18.51 1.17
CA GLY A 81 1.29 -19.82 1.49
C GLY A 81 0.19 -20.30 0.53
N GLY A 82 0.06 -19.67 -0.65
CA GLY A 82 -0.93 -20.05 -1.67
C GLY A 82 -2.30 -19.37 -1.53
N MET A 83 -2.46 -18.43 -0.59
CA MET A 83 -3.74 -17.74 -0.34
C MET A 83 -4.08 -16.66 -1.37
N GLY A 84 -3.07 -16.03 -1.98
CA GLY A 84 -3.30 -15.00 -2.99
C GLY A 84 -3.81 -13.68 -2.40
N SER A 85 -4.67 -12.98 -3.15
CA SER A 85 -5.22 -11.69 -2.70
C SER A 85 -6.31 -11.90 -1.66
N TRP A 86 -6.27 -11.10 -0.60
CA TRP A 86 -7.20 -11.11 0.51
C TRP A 86 -7.75 -9.71 0.75
N THR A 87 -9.04 -9.61 1.11
CA THR A 87 -9.71 -8.34 1.40
C THR A 87 -10.36 -8.41 2.77
N VAL A 88 -10.18 -7.35 3.57
CA VAL A 88 -10.88 -7.14 4.84
C VAL A 88 -11.57 -5.78 4.76
N PHE A 89 -12.89 -5.74 4.98
CA PHE A 89 -13.65 -4.49 4.84
C PHE A 89 -13.55 -3.63 6.09
N ASN A 90 -13.98 -2.37 5.96
CA ASN A 90 -13.95 -1.42 7.06
C ASN A 90 -14.72 -1.93 8.27
N TRP A 91 -14.14 -1.72 9.44
CA TRP A 91 -14.61 -2.14 10.75
C TRP A 91 -14.70 -3.66 10.93
N GLU A 92 -14.15 -4.43 9.99
CA GLU A 92 -13.99 -5.88 10.12
C GLU A 92 -12.59 -6.24 10.60
N GLN A 93 -12.47 -7.50 11.02
CA GLN A 93 -11.22 -8.15 11.35
C GLN A 93 -11.17 -9.53 10.70
N TYR A 94 -9.98 -9.98 10.36
CA TYR A 94 -9.74 -11.35 9.90
C TYR A 94 -8.62 -11.99 10.71
N ASP A 95 -8.96 -13.09 11.41
CA ASP A 95 -8.03 -13.91 12.18
C ASP A 95 -7.57 -15.11 11.33
N PHE A 96 -6.31 -15.09 10.88
CA PHE A 96 -5.73 -16.18 10.08
C PHE A 96 -5.52 -17.43 10.92
N ASN A 97 -5.11 -17.29 12.18
CA ASN A 97 -4.86 -18.46 13.02
C ASN A 97 -6.18 -19.17 13.36
N GLY A 98 -7.22 -18.43 13.73
CA GLY A 98 -8.54 -18.97 14.01
C GLY A 98 -9.23 -19.60 12.79
N ASN A 99 -9.00 -19.08 11.57
CA ASN A 99 -9.67 -19.57 10.36
C ASN A 99 -8.86 -20.61 9.57
N GLN A 100 -7.53 -20.51 9.56
CA GLN A 100 -6.63 -21.32 8.71
C GLN A 100 -5.68 -22.20 9.52
N GLY A 101 -5.63 -22.06 10.85
CA GLY A 101 -4.75 -22.82 11.73
C GLY A 101 -3.25 -22.50 11.56
N HIS A 102 -2.91 -21.44 10.81
CA HIS A 102 -1.53 -21.00 10.61
C HIS A 102 -1.46 -19.49 10.35
N GLN A 103 -0.27 -18.94 10.54
CA GLN A 103 0.04 -17.53 10.27
C GLN A 103 0.52 -17.35 8.84
N VAL A 104 0.31 -16.17 8.29
CA VAL A 104 0.61 -15.87 6.88
C VAL A 104 1.70 -14.83 6.74
N MET A 105 2.30 -14.80 5.55
CA MET A 105 3.22 -13.74 5.16
C MET A 105 2.49 -12.74 4.28
N MET A 106 2.69 -11.45 4.53
CA MET A 106 2.03 -10.36 3.81
C MET A 106 3.06 -9.61 2.95
N TYR A 107 2.74 -9.38 1.68
CA TYR A 107 3.68 -8.80 0.69
C TYR A 107 3.37 -7.38 0.27
N ASP A 108 2.15 -6.91 0.49
CA ASP A 108 1.76 -5.54 0.22
C ASP A 108 0.60 -5.13 1.13
N ILE A 109 0.27 -3.85 1.11
CA ILE A 109 -0.95 -3.34 1.72
C ILE A 109 -1.51 -2.24 0.84
N ASN A 110 -2.78 -2.38 0.46
CA ASN A 110 -3.58 -1.34 -0.17
C ASN A 110 -4.65 -0.89 0.82
N LEU A 111 -4.68 0.41 1.12
CA LEU A 111 -5.74 1.03 1.91
C LEU A 111 -6.59 1.92 1.00
N SER A 112 -7.91 1.78 1.12
CA SER A 112 -8.85 2.72 0.53
C SER A 112 -10.03 2.95 1.46
N ARG A 113 -10.50 4.20 1.57
CA ARG A 113 -11.78 4.53 2.19
C ARG A 113 -12.96 4.13 1.29
N TRP A 114 -14.06 3.71 1.91
CA TRP A 114 -15.36 3.44 1.26
C TRP A 114 -16.45 4.26 1.92
#